data_AF-A0A429ATH8-F1
#
_entry.id   AF-A0A429ATH8-F1
#
_cell.length_a   1.000
_cell.length_b   1.000
_cell.length_c   1.000
_cell.angle_alpha   90.00
_cell.angle_beta   90.00
_cell.angle_gamma   90.00
#
_symmetry.space_group_name_H-M   'P 1'
#
loop_
_entity.id
_entity.type
_entity.pdbx_description
1 polymer ?
#
loop_
_entity_poly.entity_id
_entity_poly.type
_entity_poly.pdbx_seq_one_letter_code
_entity_poly.pdbx_strand_id
1 'polypeptide(L)'
;MSLTKLDSIRPSKASVPRAGLTYTEQDRKEELSAKYLAPVKEVAAQAQLTASVTTPKGPSGFDAAVLRLTSSAWRNNTRAGRAITKLVSTAVDERIGKIRITDAPRTLAGSNGVVPISVKNSLDKPITLHIDVKSNDRARLQIQPIPDEPLVIGGNQSGTLQVGMNATTSGDATVTVQLRTIDNLPYGKPQRLTIRTTGYTGIALVIVGAALTVMLAAVVTRILRRRSERRLARAGKSRESETV
;
A
#
# COMPACT_ATOMS: atom_id res chain seq x y z
N MET A 1 -31.01 0.81 41.64
CA MET A 1 -29.99 1.28 42.61
C MET A 1 -29.68 2.73 42.29
N SER A 2 -30.02 3.67 43.18
CA SER A 2 -29.76 5.11 42.98
C SER A 2 -28.31 5.39 43.38
N LEU A 3 -27.50 5.88 42.44
CA LEU A 3 -26.12 6.27 42.72
C LEU A 3 -26.14 7.59 43.51
N THR A 4 -25.54 7.57 44.70
CA THR A 4 -25.40 8.75 45.56
C THR A 4 -24.61 9.82 44.80
N LYS A 5 -25.20 11.00 44.62
CA LYS A 5 -24.56 12.11 43.91
C LYS A 5 -23.37 12.65 44.74
N LEU A 6 -22.28 13.01 44.08
CA LEU A 6 -21.01 13.39 44.73
C LEU A 6 -21.14 14.63 45.65
N ASP A 7 -22.10 15.49 45.35
CA ASP A 7 -22.51 16.68 46.12
C ASP A 7 -23.17 16.34 47.48
N SER A 8 -23.67 15.12 47.66
CA SER A 8 -24.24 14.65 48.93
C SER A 8 -23.20 14.19 49.97
N ILE A 9 -21.93 14.06 49.57
CA ILE A 9 -20.83 13.67 50.46
C ILE A 9 -20.35 14.91 51.22
N ARG A 10 -20.68 15.02 52.52
CA ARG A 10 -20.13 16.08 53.38
C ARG A 10 -18.60 16.01 53.39
N PRO A 11 -17.88 17.13 53.18
CA PRO A 11 -16.43 17.16 53.33
C PRO A 11 -16.06 16.71 54.76
N SER A 12 -15.04 15.85 54.87
CA SER A 12 -14.58 15.38 56.17
C SER A 12 -14.08 16.54 57.02
N LYS A 13 -14.47 16.60 58.31
CA LYS A 13 -13.98 17.62 59.26
C LYS A 13 -12.46 17.57 59.46
N ALA A 14 -11.83 16.43 59.18
CA ALA A 14 -10.38 16.32 59.10
C ALA A 14 -9.90 16.96 57.79
N SER A 15 -9.51 18.23 57.86
CA SER A 15 -8.68 18.84 56.83
C SER A 15 -7.28 18.24 56.96
N VAL A 16 -6.97 17.19 56.18
CA VAL A 16 -5.58 16.76 56.01
C VAL A 16 -4.79 17.99 55.56
N PRO A 17 -3.79 18.46 56.31
CA PRO A 17 -2.98 19.60 55.90
C PRO A 17 -2.37 19.27 54.53
N ARG A 18 -2.93 19.85 53.47
CA ARG A 18 -2.36 19.77 52.14
C ARG A 18 -1.25 20.81 52.12
N ALA A 19 -0.10 20.47 52.68
CA ALA A 19 1.11 21.21 52.39
C ALA A 19 1.23 21.31 50.87
N GLY A 20 1.66 22.48 50.36
CA GLY A 20 2.01 22.59 48.96
C GLY A 20 2.95 21.44 48.61
N LEU A 21 2.67 20.72 47.53
CA LEU A 21 3.57 19.69 47.02
C LEU A 21 4.84 20.41 46.57
N THR A 22 5.82 20.55 47.47
CA THR A 22 7.13 21.08 47.13
C THR A 22 7.83 20.01 46.31
N TYR A 23 7.82 20.18 45.00
CA TYR A 23 8.48 19.27 44.09
C TYR A 23 9.97 19.53 44.09
N THR A 24 10.74 18.68 44.78
CA THR A 24 12.17 18.89 44.97
C THR A 24 12.98 18.35 43.78
N GLU A 25 14.25 18.74 43.68
CA GLU A 25 15.17 18.14 42.71
C GLU A 25 15.41 16.64 42.98
N GLN A 26 15.22 16.17 44.21
CA GLN A 26 15.27 14.75 44.53
C GLN A 26 14.06 14.03 43.93
N ASP A 27 12.86 14.59 44.04
CA ASP A 27 11.65 14.04 43.41
C ASP A 27 11.80 13.99 41.89
N ARG A 28 12.39 15.04 41.29
CA ARG A 28 12.71 15.07 39.85
C ARG A 28 13.66 13.95 39.45
N LYS A 29 14.69 13.67 40.26
CA LYS A 29 15.64 12.56 39.99
C LYS A 29 14.99 11.19 40.07
N GLU A 30 13.93 11.03 40.86
CA GLU A 30 13.16 9.79 40.98
C GLU A 30 12.12 9.61 39.87
N GLU A 31 11.95 10.58 38.97
CA GLU A 31 11.07 10.45 37.82
C GLU A 31 11.47 9.30 36.88
N LEU A 32 10.50 8.85 36.07
CA LEU A 32 10.80 7.98 34.96
C LEU A 32 11.64 8.74 33.93
N SER A 33 12.89 8.31 33.76
CA SER A 33 13.80 8.91 32.79
C SER A 33 13.21 8.95 31.37
N ALA A 34 13.62 9.95 30.58
CA ALA A 34 13.26 10.03 29.15
C ALA A 34 13.62 8.75 28.38
N LYS A 35 14.72 8.08 28.74
CA LYS A 35 15.14 6.80 28.15
C LYS A 35 14.15 5.67 28.42
N TYR A 36 13.48 5.69 29.58
CA TYR A 36 12.40 4.74 29.87
C TYR A 36 11.12 5.10 29.10
N LEU A 37 10.78 6.38 29.02
CA LEU A 37 9.54 6.85 28.39
C LEU A 37 9.56 6.81 26.85
N ALA A 38 10.73 6.87 26.22
CA ALA A 38 10.86 6.78 24.76
C ALA A 38 10.14 5.56 24.15
N PRO A 39 10.45 4.30 24.55
CA PRO A 39 9.72 3.14 24.03
C PRO A 39 8.25 3.11 24.46
N VAL A 40 7.89 3.69 25.62
CA VAL A 40 6.47 3.79 26.05
C VAL A 40 5.70 4.69 25.10
N LYS A 41 6.29 5.81 24.66
CA LYS A 41 5.71 6.73 23.68
C LYS A 41 5.53 6.04 22.32
N GLU A 42 6.50 5.24 21.88
CA GLU A 42 6.39 4.46 20.65
C GLU A 42 5.25 3.44 20.72
N VAL A 43 5.16 2.68 21.82
CA VAL A 43 4.07 1.72 22.05
C VAL A 43 2.71 2.43 22.10
N ALA A 44 2.62 3.59 22.74
CA ALA A 44 1.39 4.39 22.77
C ALA A 44 0.95 4.84 21.36
N ALA A 45 1.90 5.28 20.52
CA ALA A 45 1.60 5.68 19.15
C ALA A 45 1.15 4.50 18.28
N GLN A 46 1.81 3.35 18.39
CA GLN A 46 1.42 2.12 17.69
C GLN A 46 0.08 1.57 18.19
N ALA A 47 -0.18 1.65 19.49
CA ALA A 47 -1.47 1.29 20.06
C ALA A 47 -2.58 2.16 19.46
N GLN A 48 -2.40 3.48 19.41
CA GLN A 48 -3.39 4.38 18.81
C GLN A 48 -3.62 4.08 17.32
N LEU A 49 -2.57 3.70 16.60
CA LEU A 49 -2.66 3.31 15.19
C LEU A 49 -3.64 2.13 14.98
N THR A 50 -3.73 1.19 15.94
CA THR A 50 -4.72 0.09 15.87
C THR A 50 -6.17 0.56 15.96
N ALA A 51 -6.43 1.68 16.64
CA ALA A 51 -7.76 2.28 16.73
C ALA A 51 -8.12 2.98 15.41
N SER A 52 -7.17 3.70 14.80
CA SER A 52 -7.39 4.53 13.61
C SER A 52 -7.99 3.78 12.41
N VAL A 53 -7.82 2.45 12.34
CA VAL A 53 -8.36 1.63 11.25
C VAL A 53 -9.74 1.05 11.53
N THR A 54 -10.17 0.98 12.80
CA THR A 54 -11.48 0.41 13.18
C THR A 54 -12.48 1.48 13.59
N THR A 55 -12.04 2.46 14.37
CA THR A 55 -12.86 3.58 14.83
C THR A 55 -11.94 4.78 14.98
N PRO A 56 -11.88 5.67 13.97
CA PRO A 56 -11.04 6.86 14.02
C PRO A 56 -11.29 7.64 15.31
N LYS A 57 -10.21 7.98 16.02
CA LYS A 57 -10.24 8.67 17.33
C LYS A 57 -10.93 7.89 18.48
N GLY A 58 -11.19 6.60 18.30
CA GLY A 58 -11.69 5.70 19.34
C GLY A 58 -10.60 5.16 20.27
N PRO A 59 -10.99 4.43 21.33
CA PRO A 59 -10.05 3.75 22.22
C PRO A 59 -9.31 2.62 21.48
N SER A 60 -8.01 2.50 21.71
CA SER A 60 -7.19 1.43 21.11
C SER A 60 -7.48 0.05 21.72
N GLY A 61 -8.08 0.02 22.92
CA GLY A 61 -8.18 -1.21 23.72
C GLY A 61 -6.88 -1.57 24.43
N PHE A 62 -5.78 -0.85 24.16
CA PHE A 62 -4.52 -0.91 24.89
C PHE A 62 -4.36 0.28 25.84
N ASP A 63 -5.33 1.19 25.91
CA ASP A 63 -5.21 2.48 26.61
C ASP A 63 -4.85 2.29 28.09
N ALA A 64 -5.51 1.36 28.78
CA ALA A 64 -5.20 1.02 30.16
C ALA A 64 -3.81 0.39 30.33
N ALA A 65 -3.36 -0.43 29.37
CA ALA A 65 -2.03 -1.02 29.39
C ALA A 65 -0.95 0.05 29.20
N VAL A 66 -1.14 0.96 28.24
CA VAL A 66 -0.26 2.10 27.98
C VAL A 66 -0.18 3.03 29.19
N LEU A 67 -1.32 3.37 29.81
CA LEU A 67 -1.36 4.15 31.05
C LEU A 67 -0.61 3.44 32.20
N ARG A 68 -0.70 2.11 32.28
CA ARG A 68 0.06 1.35 33.28
C ARG A 68 1.57 1.47 33.07
N LEU A 69 2.05 1.62 31.84
CA LEU A 69 3.49 1.77 31.55
C LEU A 69 4.07 3.08 32.11
N THR A 70 3.25 4.09 32.36
CA THR A 70 3.67 5.39 32.92
C THR A 70 3.52 5.48 34.44
N SER A 71 3.16 4.38 35.11
CA SER A 71 2.96 4.33 36.56
C SER A 71 4.23 4.71 37.34
N SER A 72 4.04 5.46 38.43
CA SER A 72 5.11 5.77 39.40
C SER A 72 5.72 4.51 40.04
N ALA A 73 4.99 3.38 40.04
CA ALA A 73 5.50 2.09 40.51
C ALA A 73 6.78 1.62 39.79
N TRP A 74 7.03 2.10 38.56
CA TRP A 74 8.22 1.72 37.79
C TRP A 74 9.47 2.53 38.13
N ARG A 75 9.35 3.64 38.88
CA ARG A 75 10.49 4.51 39.24
C ARG A 75 11.60 3.72 39.93
N ASN A 76 11.22 2.86 40.88
CA ASN A 76 12.15 2.00 41.64
C ASN A 76 12.30 0.60 41.04
N ASN A 77 11.62 0.29 39.92
CA ASN A 77 11.67 -1.02 39.26
C ASN A 77 11.60 -0.90 37.73
N THR A 78 12.54 -0.14 37.15
CA THR A 78 12.54 0.14 35.71
C THR A 78 12.78 -1.11 34.86
N ARG A 79 13.42 -2.15 35.41
CA ARG A 79 13.63 -3.44 34.71
C ARG A 79 12.30 -4.15 34.49
N ALA A 80 11.45 -4.26 35.52
CA ALA A 80 10.12 -4.83 35.37
C ALA A 80 9.25 -3.97 34.43
N GLY A 81 9.29 -2.64 34.58
CA GLY A 81 8.56 -1.73 33.69
C GLY A 81 8.91 -1.95 32.23
N ARG A 82 10.21 -2.05 31.90
CA ARG A 82 10.68 -2.35 30.53
C ARG A 82 10.21 -3.70 30.00
N ALA A 83 10.17 -4.73 30.86
CA ALA A 83 9.67 -6.04 30.47
C ALA A 83 8.17 -5.98 30.11
N ILE A 84 7.37 -5.25 30.88
CA ILE A 84 5.95 -5.03 30.58
C ILE A 84 5.79 -4.17 29.31
N THR A 85 6.59 -3.11 29.13
CA THR A 85 6.58 -2.32 27.89
C THR A 85 6.80 -3.20 26.66
N LYS A 86 7.76 -4.14 26.72
CA LYS A 86 8.02 -5.09 25.64
C LYS A 86 6.81 -6.01 25.39
N LEU A 87 6.20 -6.53 26.46
CA LEU A 87 5.01 -7.37 26.35
C LEU A 87 3.84 -6.65 25.65
N VAL A 88 3.57 -5.40 26.06
CA VAL A 88 2.53 -4.57 25.43
C VAL A 88 2.88 -4.26 23.98
N SER A 89 4.14 -3.92 23.69
CA SER A 89 4.62 -3.70 22.31
C SER A 89 4.34 -4.91 21.42
N THR A 90 4.69 -6.12 21.88
CA THR A 90 4.43 -7.36 21.12
C THR A 90 2.95 -7.57 20.87
N ALA A 91 2.09 -7.36 21.87
CA ALA A 91 0.65 -7.49 21.68
C ALA A 91 0.07 -6.45 20.70
N VAL A 92 0.60 -5.24 20.69
CA VAL A 92 0.24 -4.20 19.71
C VAL A 92 0.72 -4.58 18.31
N ASP A 93 1.96 -5.05 18.16
CA ASP A 93 2.51 -5.49 16.88
C ASP A 93 1.72 -6.67 16.30
N GLU A 94 1.33 -7.63 17.15
CA GLU A 94 0.43 -8.73 16.77
C GLU A 94 -0.93 -8.23 16.33
N ARG A 95 -1.50 -7.21 17.01
CA ARG A 95 -2.77 -6.59 16.59
C ARG A 95 -2.65 -5.94 15.22
N ILE A 96 -1.56 -5.20 14.98
CA ILE A 96 -1.28 -4.57 13.67
C ILE A 96 -1.12 -5.64 12.58
N GLY A 97 -0.42 -6.73 12.88
CA GLY A 97 -0.17 -7.84 11.95
C GLY A 97 -1.42 -8.63 11.53
N LYS A 98 -2.57 -8.45 12.19
CA LYS A 98 -3.85 -9.06 11.77
C LYS A 98 -4.38 -8.49 10.46
N ILE A 99 -3.93 -7.31 10.07
CA ILE A 99 -4.25 -6.71 8.78
C ILE A 99 -2.99 -6.81 7.92
N ARG A 100 -3.10 -7.51 6.79
CA ARG A 100 -1.95 -7.77 5.93
C ARG A 100 -2.32 -7.73 4.47
N ILE A 101 -1.40 -7.22 3.66
CA ILE A 101 -1.46 -7.39 2.22
C ILE A 101 -1.19 -8.87 1.93
N THR A 102 -2.02 -9.50 1.10
CA THR A 102 -1.80 -10.90 0.73
C THR A 102 -0.80 -10.92 -0.42
N ASP A 103 0.44 -11.30 -0.11
CA ASP A 103 1.50 -11.47 -1.09
C ASP A 103 1.20 -12.65 -1.99
N ALA A 104 0.95 -12.38 -3.25
CA ALA A 104 0.95 -13.41 -4.26
C ALA A 104 1.60 -12.82 -5.51
N PRO A 105 2.65 -13.45 -6.05
CA PRO A 105 3.33 -12.95 -7.24
C PRO A 105 2.33 -12.76 -8.38
N ARG A 106 2.33 -11.58 -9.00
CA ARG A 106 1.38 -11.22 -10.07
C ARG A 106 2.13 -10.91 -11.37
N THR A 107 1.60 -11.44 -12.46
CA THR A 107 2.08 -11.19 -13.82
C THR A 107 1.14 -10.20 -14.48
N LEU A 108 1.70 -9.15 -15.08
CA LEU A 108 0.97 -8.29 -16.00
C LEU A 108 0.93 -8.97 -17.37
N ALA A 109 -0.28 -9.16 -17.91
CA ALA A 109 -0.44 -9.59 -19.28
C ALA A 109 -0.14 -8.40 -20.22
N GLY A 110 1.07 -8.37 -20.80
CA GLY A 110 1.48 -7.33 -21.74
C GLY A 110 2.10 -6.08 -21.12
N SER A 111 1.87 -4.91 -21.75
CA SER A 111 2.46 -3.62 -21.35
C SER A 111 1.55 -2.76 -20.47
N ASN A 112 0.23 -2.97 -20.50
CA ASN A 112 -0.73 -2.25 -19.65
C ASN A 112 -1.63 -3.27 -18.97
N GLY A 113 -1.92 -3.07 -17.69
CA GLY A 113 -2.85 -3.96 -17.00
C GLY A 113 -3.26 -3.46 -15.63
N VAL A 114 -4.25 -4.14 -15.08
CA VAL A 114 -4.79 -3.87 -13.76
C VAL A 114 -4.27 -4.95 -12.81
N VAL A 115 -3.58 -4.54 -11.75
CA VAL A 115 -3.06 -5.44 -10.72
C VAL A 115 -3.98 -5.39 -9.50
N PRO A 116 -4.64 -6.50 -9.14
CA PRO A 116 -5.45 -6.57 -7.92
C PRO A 116 -4.54 -6.66 -6.69
N ILE A 117 -4.58 -5.65 -5.83
CA ILE A 117 -3.91 -5.64 -4.53
C ILE A 117 -4.94 -6.02 -3.48
N SER A 118 -4.74 -7.18 -2.84
CA SER A 118 -5.67 -7.71 -1.85
C SER A 118 -5.14 -7.52 -0.43
N VAL A 119 -6.00 -7.02 0.45
CA VAL A 119 -5.74 -6.83 1.88
C VAL A 119 -6.67 -7.76 2.64
N LYS A 120 -6.10 -8.54 3.56
CA LYS A 120 -6.83 -9.43 4.45
C LYS A 120 -6.99 -8.77 5.82
N ASN A 121 -8.23 -8.63 6.26
CA ASN A 121 -8.58 -8.26 7.62
C ASN A 121 -8.82 -9.54 8.45
N SER A 122 -7.96 -9.81 9.43
CA SER A 122 -8.13 -10.93 10.37
C SER A 122 -8.66 -10.47 11.74
N LEU A 123 -9.25 -9.28 11.80
CA LEU A 123 -9.99 -8.79 12.97
C LEU A 123 -11.47 -9.11 12.78
N ASP A 124 -12.21 -9.28 13.88
CA ASP A 124 -13.67 -9.50 13.85
C ASP A 124 -14.47 -8.22 13.57
N LYS A 125 -13.80 -7.07 13.52
CA LYS A 125 -14.39 -5.76 13.28
C LYS A 125 -14.11 -5.29 11.85
N PRO A 126 -15.01 -4.50 11.25
CA PRO A 126 -14.71 -3.82 9.99
C PRO A 126 -13.56 -2.84 10.17
N ILE A 127 -12.81 -2.64 9.08
CA ILE A 127 -11.70 -1.70 9.00
C ILE A 127 -11.84 -0.77 7.79
N THR A 128 -11.24 0.41 7.89
CA THR A 128 -11.20 1.42 6.83
C THR A 128 -9.77 1.91 6.65
N LEU A 129 -9.27 1.84 5.41
CA LEU A 129 -7.85 2.09 5.07
C LEU A 129 -7.69 2.72 3.70
N HIS A 130 -6.59 3.42 3.47
CA HIS A 130 -6.09 3.73 2.12
C HIS A 130 -4.92 2.80 1.75
N ILE A 131 -4.67 2.66 0.46
CA ILE A 131 -3.53 1.89 -0.07
C ILE A 131 -2.68 2.82 -0.91
N ASP A 132 -1.46 3.06 -0.47
CA ASP A 132 -0.44 3.79 -1.23
C ASP A 132 0.42 2.79 -2.00
N VAL A 133 0.56 2.98 -3.31
CA VAL A 133 1.37 2.13 -4.18
C VAL A 133 2.40 3.00 -4.88
N LYS A 134 3.67 2.66 -4.71
CA LYS A 134 4.80 3.39 -5.29
C LYS A 134 5.64 2.49 -6.14
N SER A 135 5.93 2.93 -7.37
CA SER A 135 6.87 2.24 -8.24
C SER A 135 8.29 2.51 -7.77
N ASN A 136 9.09 1.46 -7.60
CA ASN A 136 10.50 1.57 -7.29
C ASN A 136 11.34 1.92 -8.52
N ASP A 137 10.77 1.77 -9.73
CA ASP A 137 11.40 2.11 -11.00
C ASP A 137 10.36 2.78 -11.93
N ARG A 138 10.26 4.11 -11.82
CA ARG A 138 9.29 4.91 -12.58
C ARG A 138 9.55 4.94 -14.09
N ALA A 139 10.78 4.68 -14.53
CA ALA A 139 11.10 4.64 -15.95
C ALA A 139 10.51 3.39 -16.61
N ARG A 140 10.48 2.27 -15.86
CA ARG A 140 10.00 0.98 -16.35
C ARG A 140 8.53 0.73 -16.07
N LEU A 141 8.00 1.21 -14.93
CA LEU A 141 6.64 0.98 -14.50
C LEU A 141 6.01 2.24 -13.91
N GLN A 142 4.96 2.72 -14.55
CA GLN A 142 4.13 3.84 -14.11
C GLN A 142 2.85 3.32 -13.47
N ILE A 143 2.45 3.93 -12.36
CA ILE A 143 1.21 3.62 -11.66
C ILE A 143 0.20 4.71 -12.02
N GLN A 144 -1.00 4.30 -12.44
CA GLN A 144 -2.08 5.22 -12.72
C GLN A 144 -2.60 5.85 -11.42
N PRO A 145 -3.21 7.05 -11.47
CA PRO A 145 -3.80 7.67 -10.29
C PRO A 145 -4.76 6.72 -9.57
N ILE A 146 -4.53 6.50 -8.29
CA ILE A 146 -5.39 5.69 -7.44
C ILE A 146 -6.46 6.65 -6.86
N PRO A 147 -7.76 6.29 -6.91
CA PRO A 147 -8.79 7.08 -6.26
C PRO A 147 -8.50 7.26 -4.77
N ASP A 148 -8.76 8.45 -4.23
CA ASP A 148 -8.60 8.72 -2.79
C ASP A 148 -9.75 8.15 -1.95
N GLU A 149 -10.41 7.09 -2.44
CA GLU A 149 -11.51 6.45 -1.75
C GLU A 149 -10.97 5.43 -0.74
N PRO A 150 -11.43 5.46 0.52
CA PRO A 150 -11.00 4.49 1.50
C PRO A 150 -11.59 3.10 1.20
N LEU A 151 -10.74 2.08 1.30
CA LEU A 151 -11.15 0.68 1.22
C LEU A 151 -11.73 0.23 2.57
N VAL A 152 -13.02 -0.13 2.55
CA VAL A 152 -13.72 -0.71 3.70
C VAL A 152 -13.70 -2.23 3.58
N ILE A 153 -13.26 -2.93 4.63
CA ILE A 153 -13.18 -4.39 4.67
C ILE A 153 -13.89 -4.87 5.94
N GLY A 154 -14.88 -5.76 5.79
CA GLY A 154 -15.57 -6.35 6.94
C GLY A 154 -14.64 -7.21 7.80
N GLY A 155 -15.14 -7.61 8.98
CA GLY A 155 -14.40 -8.49 9.87
C GLY A 155 -14.15 -9.86 9.24
N ASN A 156 -12.94 -10.39 9.38
CA ASN A 156 -12.50 -11.67 8.82
C ASN A 156 -12.66 -11.79 7.28
N GLN A 157 -12.72 -10.66 6.58
CA GLN A 157 -12.87 -10.60 5.12
C GLN A 157 -11.61 -10.07 4.43
N SER A 158 -11.57 -10.18 3.11
CA SER A 158 -10.54 -9.58 2.26
C SER A 158 -11.16 -8.53 1.35
N GLY A 159 -10.48 -7.40 1.20
CA GLY A 159 -10.81 -6.37 0.22
C GLY A 159 -9.74 -6.31 -0.86
N THR A 160 -10.12 -5.95 -2.08
CA THR A 160 -9.20 -5.85 -3.22
C THR A 160 -9.34 -4.49 -3.88
N LEU A 161 -8.21 -3.80 -4.04
CA LEU A 161 -8.10 -2.59 -4.83
C LEU A 161 -7.47 -2.90 -6.18
N GLN A 162 -8.12 -2.45 -7.25
CA GLN A 162 -7.63 -2.60 -8.60
C GLN A 162 -6.73 -1.41 -8.95
N VAL A 163 -5.45 -1.68 -9.21
CA VAL A 163 -4.46 -0.63 -9.50
C VAL A 163 -4.00 -0.73 -10.95
N GLY A 164 -4.32 0.28 -11.74
CA GLY A 164 -3.85 0.39 -13.12
C GLY A 164 -2.35 0.65 -13.18
N MET A 165 -1.64 -0.08 -14.01
CA MET A 165 -0.19 0.04 -14.20
C MET A 165 0.17 -0.01 -15.68
N ASN A 166 1.12 0.83 -16.08
CA ASN A 166 1.65 0.92 -17.43
C ASN A 166 3.14 0.62 -17.39
N ALA A 167 3.55 -0.46 -18.05
CA ALA A 167 4.92 -0.87 -18.21
C ALA A 167 5.48 -0.38 -19.54
N THR A 168 6.56 0.39 -19.47
CA THR A 168 7.24 0.95 -20.64
C THR A 168 8.19 -0.06 -21.30
N THR A 169 8.70 -1.03 -20.53
CA THR A 169 9.65 -2.04 -21.00
C THR A 169 9.32 -3.43 -20.45
N SER A 170 9.80 -4.46 -21.11
CA SER A 170 9.69 -5.86 -20.66
C SER A 170 10.55 -6.13 -19.42
N GLY A 171 10.15 -7.14 -18.64
CA GLY A 171 10.91 -7.69 -17.53
C GLY A 171 10.34 -7.35 -16.15
N ASP A 172 11.06 -7.76 -15.11
CA ASP A 172 10.58 -7.63 -13.74
C ASP A 172 10.74 -6.20 -13.25
N ALA A 173 9.66 -5.64 -12.71
CA ALA A 173 9.62 -4.35 -12.02
C ALA A 173 9.13 -4.58 -10.58
N THR A 174 9.51 -3.68 -9.66
CA THR A 174 9.09 -3.78 -8.26
C THR A 174 8.24 -2.58 -7.86
N VAL A 175 7.21 -2.85 -7.06
CA VAL A 175 6.37 -1.83 -6.44
C VAL A 175 6.34 -2.03 -4.94
N THR A 176 6.29 -0.93 -4.20
CA THR A 176 6.13 -0.91 -2.75
C THR A 176 4.71 -0.50 -2.42
N VAL A 177 4.00 -1.36 -1.71
CA VAL A 177 2.63 -1.15 -1.25
C VAL A 177 2.65 -0.86 0.24
N GLN A 178 2.02 0.23 0.65
CA GLN A 178 1.90 0.65 2.05
C GLN A 178 0.44 0.89 2.38
N LEU A 179 -0.06 0.22 3.42
CA LEU A 179 -1.38 0.53 3.97
C LEU A 179 -1.30 1.84 4.75
N ARG A 180 -2.37 2.64 4.70
CA ARG A 180 -2.52 3.88 5.45
C ARG A 180 -3.86 3.95 6.16
N THR A 181 -3.88 4.64 7.28
CA THR A 181 -5.11 5.04 7.97
C THR A 181 -5.81 6.17 7.21
N ILE A 182 -7.06 6.48 7.61
CA ILE A 182 -7.81 7.63 7.09
C ILE A 182 -7.07 8.97 7.32
N ASP A 183 -6.27 9.05 8.39
CA ASP A 183 -5.46 10.23 8.72
C ASP A 183 -4.10 10.22 7.98
N ASN A 184 -3.95 9.41 6.91
CA ASN A 184 -2.74 9.25 6.12
C ASN A 184 -1.50 8.72 6.86
N LEU A 185 -1.66 8.20 8.08
CA LEU A 185 -0.56 7.55 8.81
C LEU A 185 -0.27 6.15 8.24
N PRO A 186 1.00 5.75 8.08
CA PRO A 186 1.35 4.42 7.62
C PRO A 186 0.91 3.35 8.62
N TYR A 187 0.28 2.29 8.12
CA TYR A 187 -0.21 1.16 8.91
C TYR A 187 0.56 -0.12 8.56
N GLY A 188 1.20 -0.72 9.56
CA GLY A 188 1.99 -1.94 9.36
C GLY A 188 3.23 -1.75 8.47
N LYS A 189 3.87 -2.86 8.12
CA LYS A 189 5.10 -2.86 7.30
C LYS A 189 4.75 -2.74 5.81
N PRO A 190 5.55 -1.98 5.02
CA PRO A 190 5.38 -1.95 3.57
C PRO A 190 5.73 -3.30 2.96
N GLN A 191 5.01 -3.68 1.91
CA GLN A 191 5.25 -4.91 1.17
C GLN A 191 5.77 -4.61 -0.23
N ARG A 192 6.80 -5.33 -0.65
CA ARG A 192 7.35 -5.23 -2.01
C ARG A 192 6.76 -6.32 -2.88
N LEU A 193 6.13 -5.94 -3.98
CA LEU A 193 5.59 -6.85 -4.98
C LEU A 193 6.45 -6.79 -6.24
N THR A 194 6.79 -7.96 -6.79
CA THR A 194 7.42 -8.06 -8.10
C THR A 194 6.34 -8.26 -9.15
N ILE A 195 6.33 -7.34 -10.12
CA ILE A 195 5.42 -7.34 -11.26
C ILE A 195 6.22 -7.77 -12.48
N ARG A 196 5.82 -8.89 -13.10
CA ARG A 196 6.45 -9.38 -14.32
C ARG A 196 5.72 -8.86 -15.54
N THR A 197 6.42 -8.22 -16.47
CA THR A 197 5.85 -7.73 -17.73
C THR A 197 6.38 -8.55 -18.90
N THR A 198 5.46 -9.17 -19.65
CA THR A 198 5.78 -9.88 -20.89
C THR A 198 5.62 -8.91 -22.05
N GLY A 199 6.65 -8.12 -22.34
CA GLY A 199 6.60 -7.14 -23.44
C GLY A 199 6.61 -7.83 -24.81
N TYR A 200 5.48 -7.81 -25.50
CA TYR A 200 5.33 -8.34 -26.87
C TYR A 200 4.78 -7.32 -27.87
N THR A 201 4.72 -6.03 -27.51
CA THR A 201 4.11 -5.01 -28.37
C THR A 201 4.89 -4.71 -29.66
N GLY A 202 6.20 -4.97 -29.70
CA GLY A 202 7.03 -4.69 -30.88
C GLY A 202 6.95 -5.74 -32.00
N ILE A 203 6.87 -7.02 -31.66
CA ILE A 203 7.00 -8.11 -32.66
C ILE A 203 5.79 -8.14 -33.60
N ALA A 204 4.58 -7.89 -33.08
CA ALA A 204 3.37 -7.84 -33.88
C ALA A 204 3.42 -6.75 -34.96
N LEU A 205 3.94 -5.56 -34.62
CA LEU A 205 4.12 -4.45 -35.56
C LEU A 205 5.13 -4.79 -36.65
N VAL A 206 6.22 -5.47 -36.31
CA VAL A 206 7.21 -5.92 -37.30
C VAL A 206 6.60 -6.94 -38.26
N ILE A 207 5.81 -7.89 -37.75
CA ILE A 207 5.15 -8.91 -38.59
C ILE A 207 4.12 -8.26 -39.52
N VAL A 208 3.26 -7.38 -38.99
CA VAL A 208 2.25 -6.65 -39.78
C VAL A 208 2.92 -5.76 -40.81
N GLY A 209 3.98 -5.04 -40.41
CA GLY A 209 4.81 -4.24 -41.29
C GLY A 209 5.37 -5.07 -42.43
N ALA A 210 6.07 -6.17 -42.13
CA ALA A 210 6.64 -7.07 -43.13
C ALA A 210 5.59 -7.64 -44.09
N ALA A 211 4.43 -8.06 -43.59
CA ALA A 211 3.33 -8.57 -44.41
C ALA A 211 2.80 -7.48 -45.37
N LEU A 212 2.61 -6.25 -44.88
CA LEU A 212 2.22 -5.11 -45.71
C LEU A 212 3.25 -4.81 -46.80
N THR A 213 4.55 -4.85 -46.47
CA THR A 213 5.62 -4.62 -47.45
C THR A 213 5.61 -5.65 -48.56
N VAL A 214 5.45 -6.94 -48.22
CA VAL A 214 5.36 -8.03 -49.20
C VAL A 214 4.11 -7.89 -50.08
N MET A 215 2.96 -7.56 -49.49
CA MET A 215 1.72 -7.34 -50.22
C MET A 215 1.85 -6.19 -51.23
N LEU A 216 2.44 -5.06 -50.83
CA LEU A 216 2.71 -3.93 -51.71
C LEU A 216 3.66 -4.31 -52.85
N ALA A 217 4.75 -5.04 -52.56
CA ALA A 217 5.68 -5.52 -53.57
C ALA A 217 5.00 -6.42 -54.61
N ALA A 218 4.12 -7.33 -54.17
CA ALA A 218 3.35 -8.21 -55.05
C ALA A 218 2.39 -7.42 -55.96
N VAL A 219 1.73 -6.38 -55.43
CA VAL A 219 0.84 -5.52 -56.23
C VAL A 219 1.62 -4.72 -57.28
N VAL A 220 2.74 -4.10 -56.89
CA VAL A 220 3.58 -3.31 -57.81
C VAL A 220 4.13 -4.18 -58.93
N THR A 221 4.71 -5.34 -58.60
CA THR A 221 5.24 -6.28 -59.60
C THR A 221 4.16 -6.78 -60.55
N ARG A 222 2.96 -7.08 -60.05
CA ARG A 222 1.81 -7.47 -60.89
C ARG A 222 1.40 -6.38 -61.89
N ILE A 223 1.39 -5.12 -61.46
CA ILE A 223 1.04 -3.97 -62.33
C ILE A 223 2.12 -3.75 -63.40
N LEU A 224 3.39 -3.79 -63.01
CA LEU A 224 4.52 -3.62 -63.93
C LEU A 224 4.56 -4.73 -64.98
N ARG A 225 4.36 -6.00 -64.57
CA ARG A 225 4.32 -7.15 -65.47
C ARG A 225 3.15 -7.08 -66.47
N ARG A 226 1.95 -6.66 -66.02
CA ARG A 226 0.83 -6.40 -66.93
C ARG A 226 1.10 -5.27 -67.92
N ARG A 227 1.85 -4.24 -67.52
CA ARG A 227 2.23 -3.14 -68.41
C ARG A 227 3.32 -3.54 -69.41
N SER A 228 4.27 -4.38 -69.04
CA SER A 228 5.29 -4.89 -69.96
C SER A 228 4.71 -5.85 -70.99
N GLU A 229 3.78 -6.74 -70.60
CA GLU A 229 3.05 -7.62 -71.53
C GLU A 229 2.25 -6.82 -72.58
N ARG A 230 1.62 -5.69 -72.18
CA ARG A 230 0.94 -4.78 -73.11
C ARG A 230 1.89 -4.01 -74.04
N ARG A 231 3.14 -3.77 -73.64
CA ARG A 231 4.16 -3.14 -74.49
C ARG A 231 4.77 -4.14 -75.49
N LEU A 232 4.99 -5.39 -75.07
CA LEU A 232 5.45 -6.48 -75.95
C LEU A 232 4.38 -6.85 -76.99
N ALA A 233 3.09 -6.87 -76.62
CA ALA A 233 1.99 -7.09 -77.56
C ALA A 233 1.82 -5.93 -78.58
N ARG A 234 2.20 -4.70 -78.23
CA ARG A 234 2.25 -3.56 -79.18
C ARG A 234 3.50 -3.58 -80.07
N ALA A 235 4.62 -4.13 -79.60
CA ALA A 235 5.83 -4.29 -80.41
C ALA A 235 5.71 -5.46 -81.41
N GLY A 236 4.97 -6.53 -81.09
CA GLY A 236 4.68 -7.62 -82.02
C GLY A 236 3.77 -7.21 -83.18
N LYS A 237 2.83 -6.29 -82.95
CA LYS A 237 1.88 -5.83 -83.98
C LYS A 237 2.46 -4.83 -85.00
N SER A 238 3.69 -4.35 -84.80
CA SER A 238 4.37 -3.44 -85.74
C SER A 238 5.27 -4.17 -86.74
N ARG A 239 5.57 -5.46 -86.54
CA ARG A 239 6.39 -6.27 -87.48
C ARG A 239 5.56 -7.05 -88.49
N GLU A 240 4.26 -7.25 -88.24
CA GLU A 240 3.35 -7.95 -89.17
C GLU A 240 2.78 -7.01 -90.24
N SER A 241 2.83 -5.69 -90.02
CA SER A 241 2.36 -4.66 -90.97
C SER A 241 3.41 -4.24 -92.01
N GLU A 242 4.63 -4.80 -91.97
CA GLU A 242 5.74 -4.49 -92.88
C GLU A 242 6.01 -5.65 -93.86
N THR A 243 5.11 -6.63 -93.93
CA THR A 243 5.14 -7.76 -94.87
C THR A 243 3.77 -7.96 -95.53
N VAL A 244 3.26 -6.92 -96.20
CA VAL A 244 2.24 -7.03 -97.27
C VAL A 244 2.57 -6.01 -98.34
#